data_AF-A0A132MMR3-F1
#
_entry.id   AF-A0A132MMR3-F1
#
_cell.length_a   1.000
_cell.length_b   1.000
_cell.length_c   1.000
_cell.angle_alpha   90.00
_cell.angle_beta   90.00
_cell.angle_gamma   90.00
#
_symmetry.space_group_name_H-M   'P 1'
#
loop_
_entity.id
_entity.type
_entity.pdbx_description
1 polymer ?
#
loop_
_entity_poly.entity_id
_entity_poly.type
_entity_poly.pdbx_seq_one_letter_code
_entity_poly.pdbx_strand_id
1 'polypeptide(L)'
;MSSPVTTIKVRRELRDRLARLAAERHTTMAEVLEQAIAHLEREAFFARMNADLERLREEDPQEWESYRAEGQEWERTTVGDGLGRGDA
;
A
#
# COMPACT_ATOMS: atom_id res chain seq x y z
N MET A 1 18.82 -16.67 2.78
CA MET A 1 19.98 -16.31 3.63
C MET A 1 19.44 -15.53 4.82
N SER A 2 19.76 -15.92 6.06
CA SER A 2 19.26 -15.21 7.25
C SER A 2 20.04 -13.91 7.43
N SER A 3 19.35 -12.77 7.37
CA SER A 3 19.96 -11.47 7.63
C SER A 3 20.38 -11.36 9.10
N PRO A 4 21.52 -10.70 9.41
CA PRO A 4 21.98 -10.53 10.78
C PRO A 4 20.95 -9.74 11.61
N VAL A 5 20.63 -10.24 12.81
CA VAL A 5 19.72 -9.60 13.75
C VAL A 5 20.46 -8.53 14.55
N THR A 6 19.79 -7.41 14.78
CA THR A 6 20.28 -6.32 15.64
C THR A 6 19.27 -6.00 16.74
N THR A 7 19.68 -5.25 17.76
CA THR A 7 18.82 -4.82 18.88
C THR A 7 18.70 -3.30 18.88
N ILE A 8 17.47 -2.79 19.03
CA ILE A 8 17.19 -1.37 19.19
C ILE A 8 16.78 -1.05 20.63
N LYS A 9 17.15 0.13 21.13
CA LYS A 9 16.65 0.63 22.41
C LYS A 9 15.32 1.34 22.19
N VAL A 10 14.31 0.98 22.97
CA VAL A 10 12.98 1.58 22.95
C VAL A 10 12.50 1.81 24.38
N ARG A 11 11.50 2.69 24.55
CA ARG A 11 10.78 2.83 25.83
C ARG A 11 10.14 1.49 26.22
N ARG A 12 10.13 1.18 27.52
CA ARG A 12 9.60 -0.10 28.03
C ARG A 12 8.14 -0.29 27.63
N GLU A 13 7.35 0.77 27.68
CA GLU A 13 5.93 0.78 27.35
C GLU A 13 5.70 0.43 25.87
N LEU A 14 6.58 0.88 24.98
CA LEU A 14 6.52 0.53 23.56
C LEU A 14 6.86 -0.95 23.34
N ARG A 15 7.91 -1.46 24.01
CA ARG A 15 8.25 -2.88 23.98
C ARG A 15 7.08 -3.74 24.44
N ASP A 16 6.44 -3.36 25.55
CA ASP A 16 5.31 -4.12 26.10
C ASP A 16 4.08 -4.06 25.17
N ARG A 17 3.85 -2.91 24.51
CA ARG A 17 2.81 -2.80 23.47
C ARG A 17 3.07 -3.71 22.27
N LEU A 18 4.31 -3.74 21.77
CA LEU A 18 4.71 -4.64 20.68
C LEU A 18 4.54 -6.11 21.07
N ALA A 19 4.94 -6.48 22.29
CA ALA A 19 4.79 -7.84 22.79
C ALA A 19 3.32 -8.29 22.86
N ARG A 20 2.42 -7.41 23.32
CA ARG A 20 0.97 -7.71 23.34
C ARG A 20 0.41 -7.91 21.92
N LEU A 21 0.72 -7.00 21.00
CA LEU A 21 0.27 -7.11 19.60
C LEU A 21 0.80 -8.38 18.93
N ALA A 22 2.05 -8.75 19.20
CA ALA A 22 2.65 -9.97 18.68
C ALA A 22 1.91 -11.22 19.22
N ALA A 23 1.61 -11.25 20.52
CA ALA A 23 0.85 -12.33 21.14
C ALA A 23 -0.58 -12.45 20.58
N GLU A 24 -1.31 -11.33 20.45
CA GLU A 24 -2.67 -11.29 19.88
C GLU A 24 -2.72 -11.78 18.44
N ARG A 25 -1.66 -11.53 17.67
CA ARG A 25 -1.56 -11.91 16.24
C ARG A 25 -0.84 -13.23 16.00
N HIS A 26 -0.45 -13.94 17.07
CA HIS A 26 0.32 -15.18 17.00
C HIS A 26 1.59 -15.07 16.13
N THR A 27 2.31 -13.96 16.27
CA THR A 27 3.49 -13.58 15.47
C THR A 27 4.59 -13.06 16.39
N THR A 28 5.74 -12.69 15.85
CA THR A 28 6.87 -12.12 16.60
C THR A 28 6.80 -10.59 16.67
N MET A 29 7.51 -9.99 17.63
CA MET A 29 7.63 -8.54 17.71
C MET A 29 8.32 -7.92 16.48
N ALA A 30 9.23 -8.66 15.85
CA ALA A 30 9.89 -8.24 14.62
C ALA A 30 8.89 -8.16 13.46
N GLU A 31 8.07 -9.19 13.27
CA GLU A 31 7.04 -9.22 12.22
C GLU A 31 5.99 -8.12 12.43
N VAL A 32 5.60 -7.80 13.67
CA VAL A 32 4.72 -6.65 13.95
C VAL A 32 5.36 -5.34 13.48
N LEU A 33 6.65 -5.16 13.73
CA LEU A 33 7.38 -3.96 13.34
C LEU A 33 7.53 -3.89 11.82
N GLU A 34 7.87 -4.99 11.16
CA GLU A 34 7.95 -5.09 9.69
C GLU A 34 6.61 -4.75 9.03
N GLN A 35 5.50 -5.29 9.54
CA GLN A 35 4.17 -4.98 9.06
C GLN A 35 3.81 -3.50 9.25
N ALA A 36 4.18 -2.91 10.39
CA ALA A 36 3.96 -1.49 10.65
C ALA A 36 4.76 -0.60 9.69
N ILE A 37 6.02 -0.94 9.41
CA ILE A 37 6.87 -0.23 8.46
C ILE A 37 6.27 -0.34 7.05
N ALA A 38 5.93 -1.56 6.59
CA ALA A 38 5.33 -1.76 5.28
C ALA A 38 4.02 -0.99 5.11
N HIS A 39 3.24 -0.82 6.18
CA HIS A 39 2.05 0.02 6.16
C HIS A 39 2.40 1.49 5.95
N LEU A 40 3.34 2.04 6.74
CA LEU A 40 3.78 3.44 6.63
C LEU A 40 4.40 3.75 5.26
N GLU A 41 5.19 2.83 4.72
CA GLU A 41 5.79 2.98 3.38
C GLU A 41 4.73 3.02 2.29
N ARG A 42 3.73 2.15 2.39
CA ARG A 42 2.59 2.13 1.46
C ARG A 42 1.74 3.39 1.56
N GLU A 43 1.45 3.88 2.76
CA GLU A 43 0.76 5.15 2.96
C GLU A 43 1.53 6.31 2.34
N ALA A 44 2.84 6.38 2.59
CA ALA A 44 3.69 7.42 2.02
C ALA A 44 3.79 7.33 0.49
N PHE A 45 3.80 6.11 -0.06
CA PHE A 45 3.77 5.89 -1.50
C PHE A 45 2.48 6.45 -2.12
N PHE A 46 1.32 6.07 -1.61
CA PHE A 46 0.04 6.55 -2.14
C PHE A 46 -0.14 8.06 -1.94
N ALA A 47 0.33 8.62 -0.82
CA ALA A 47 0.29 10.06 -0.60
C ALA A 47 1.09 10.82 -1.67
N ARG A 48 2.30 10.34 -2.02
CA ARG A 48 3.11 10.94 -3.11
C ARG A 48 2.44 10.79 -4.46
N MET A 49 1.97 9.58 -4.79
CA MET A 49 1.29 9.31 -6.05
C MET A 49 0.06 10.22 -6.24
N ASN A 50 -0.77 10.36 -5.20
CA ASN A 50 -1.93 11.24 -5.25
C ASN A 50 -1.55 12.71 -5.44
N ALA A 51 -0.49 13.17 -4.76
CA ALA A 51 0.01 14.53 -4.94
C ALA A 51 0.54 14.78 -6.36
N ASP A 52 1.20 13.79 -6.96
CA ASP A 52 1.67 13.87 -8.34
C ASP A 52 0.51 13.89 -9.35
N LEU A 53 -0.55 13.11 -9.12
CA LEU A 53 -1.76 13.13 -9.94
C LEU A 53 -2.54 14.45 -9.80
N GLU A 54 -2.65 15.00 -8.59
CA GLU A 54 -3.30 16.31 -8.39
C GLU A 54 -2.49 17.41 -9.07
N ARG A 55 -1.16 17.37 -8.97
CA ARG A 55 -0.29 18.31 -9.69
C ARG A 55 -0.48 18.22 -11.21
N LEU A 56 -0.52 17.01 -11.77
CA LEU A 56 -0.80 16.80 -13.20
C LEU A 56 -2.14 17.43 -13.60
N ARG A 57 -3.18 17.20 -12.78
CA ARG A 57 -4.52 17.74 -13.02
C ARG A 57 -4.56 19.27 -12.99
N GLU A 58 -3.85 19.90 -12.06
CA GLU A 58 -3.83 21.36 -11.89
C GLU A 58 -2.96 22.06 -12.94
N GLU A 59 -1.79 21.50 -13.26
CA GLU A 59 -0.76 22.13 -14.11
C GLU A 59 -0.96 21.81 -15.59
N ASP A 60 -1.46 20.62 -15.95
CA ASP A 60 -1.68 20.21 -17.35
C ASP A 60 -3.03 19.48 -17.54
N PRO A 61 -4.14 20.23 -17.70
CA PRO A 61 -5.46 19.66 -17.91
C PRO A 61 -5.59 18.81 -19.19
N GLN A 62 -4.76 19.06 -20.21
CA GLN A 62 -4.80 18.31 -21.47
C GLN A 62 -4.16 16.92 -21.29
N GLU A 63 -3.01 16.86 -20.63
CA GLU A 63 -2.35 15.60 -20.33
C GLU A 63 -3.16 14.80 -19.30
N TRP A 64 -3.79 15.47 -18.33
CA TRP A 64 -4.74 14.84 -17.41
C TRP A 64 -5.92 14.18 -18.14
N GLU A 65 -6.55 14.86 -19.11
CA GLU A 65 -7.65 14.28 -19.88
C GLU A 65 -7.17 13.09 -20.73
N SER A 66 -5.97 13.16 -21.28
CA SER A 66 -5.36 12.06 -22.04
C SER A 66 -5.15 10.82 -21.15
N TYR A 67 -4.57 11.00 -19.95
CA TYR A 67 -4.42 9.95 -18.95
C TYR A 67 -5.78 9.32 -18.55
N ARG A 68 -6.81 10.15 -18.36
CA ARG A 68 -8.16 9.68 -18.04
C ARG A 68 -8.84 8.95 -19.18
N ALA A 69 -8.65 9.39 -20.42
CA ALA A 69 -9.22 8.77 -21.60
C ALA A 69 -8.63 7.37 -21.82
N GLU A 70 -7.32 7.23 -21.64
CA GLU A 70 -6.64 5.93 -21.65
C GLU A 70 -7.24 4.99 -20.60
N GLY A 71 -7.33 5.42 -19.34
CA GLY A 71 -7.91 4.59 -18.27
C GLY A 71 -9.34 4.12 -18.55
N GLN A 72 -10.18 4.98 -19.14
CA GLN A 72 -11.54 4.63 -19.55
C GLN A 72 -11.58 3.63 -20.71
N GLU A 73 -10.59 3.65 -21.61
CA GLU A 73 -10.48 2.68 -22.70
C GLU A 73 -10.16 1.28 -22.17
N TRP A 74 -9.23 1.18 -21.23
CA TRP A 74 -8.92 -0.09 -20.54
C TRP A 74 -10.13 -0.62 -19.77
N GLU A 75 -10.83 0.24 -19.02
CA GLU A 75 -12.03 -0.16 -18.28
C GLU A 75 -13.12 -0.66 -19.24
N ARG A 76 -13.33 0.03 -20.38
CA ARG A 76 -14.34 -0.38 -21.36
C ARG A 76 -14.02 -1.73 -22.01
N THR A 77 -12.76 -1.98 -22.30
CA THR A 77 -12.35 -3.15 -23.09
C THR A 77 -12.09 -4.38 -22.24
N THR A 78 -11.65 -4.25 -20.99
CA THR A 78 -11.14 -5.37 -20.19
C THR A 78 -11.96 -5.70 -18.95
N VAL A 79 -12.86 -4.84 -18.46
CA VAL A 79 -13.52 -5.04 -17.14
C VAL A 79 -14.40 -6.31 -17.06
N GLY A 80 -14.78 -6.89 -18.21
CA GLY A 80 -15.55 -8.14 -18.30
C GLY A 80 -14.76 -9.36 -18.77
N ASP A 81 -13.48 -9.21 -19.10
CA ASP A 81 -12.68 -10.30 -19.64
C ASP A 81 -12.40 -11.37 -18.57
N GLY A 82 -12.71 -12.63 -18.88
CA GLY A 82 -12.54 -13.76 -17.96
C GLY A 82 -13.60 -13.87 -16.86
N LEU A 83 -14.51 -12.91 -16.74
CA LEU A 83 -15.73 -13.02 -15.95
C LEU A 83 -16.82 -13.64 -16.84
N GLY A 84 -16.72 -14.95 -17.08
CA GLY A 84 -17.68 -15.70 -17.88
C GLY A 84 -19.11 -15.29 -17.53
N ARG A 85 -19.87 -14.82 -18.53
CA ARG A 85 -21.31 -14.62 -18.38
C ARG A 85 -21.85 -15.98 -17.95
N GLY A 86 -22.36 -16.08 -16.73
CA GLY A 86 -22.85 -17.34 -16.21
C GLY A 86 -24.01 -17.81 -17.08
N ASP A 87 -23.74 -18.73 -18.00
CA ASP A 87 -24.73 -19.48 -18.72
C ASP A 87 -25.40 -20.42 -17.69
N ALA A 88 -26.62 -20.07 -17.27
CA ALA A 88 -27.51 -20.91 -16.48
C ALA A 88 -28.41 -21.75 -17.39
#